data_AF-A0A961JRR0-F1
#
_entry.id   AF-A0A961JRR0-F1
#
_cell.length_a   1.000
_cell.length_b   1.000
_cell.length_c   1.000
_cell.angle_alpha   90.00
_cell.angle_beta   90.00
_cell.angle_gamma   90.00
#
_symmetry.space_group_name_H-M   'P 1'
#
loop_
_entity.id
_entity.type
_entity.pdbx_description
1 polymer ?
#
loop_
_entity_poly.entity_id
_entity_poly.type
_entity_poly.pdbx_seq_one_letter_code
_entity_poly.pdbx_strand_id
1 'polypeptide(L)'
;MRRLAAALLALSVTVPAVAQERIPSHCLAFAADIDGARYVHLAGYTDPLAADEVRIAYIDHASFLIQAGGVAAVTDFTGALGGADLLPDVVTMNNAHTTHFTHVPDPAIPHVLEGWAHSGVPAEYDLDLGMMRVRNVPTDVRGGFEGVRANGNSI
;
A
#
# COMPACT_ATOMS: atom_id res chain seq x y z
N MET A 1 55.32 30.60 66.04
CA MET A 1 53.98 31.23 66.12
C MET A 1 53.40 31.32 64.70
N ARG A 2 52.36 30.52 64.44
CA ARG A 2 51.21 30.76 63.55
C ARG A 2 51.46 31.29 62.13
N ARG A 3 51.14 30.45 61.14
CA ARG A 3 50.23 30.65 59.98
C ARG A 3 50.56 29.58 58.93
N LEU A 4 50.04 28.35 59.07
CA LEU A 4 48.83 27.89 58.36
C LEU A 4 48.61 28.62 57.01
N ALA A 5 49.14 28.05 55.93
CA ALA A 5 48.61 28.26 54.59
C ALA A 5 48.22 26.89 54.06
N ALA A 6 46.91 26.66 54.02
CA ALA A 6 46.29 25.41 53.66
C ALA A 6 46.64 25.06 52.21
N ALA A 7 47.45 24.02 52.02
CA ALA A 7 47.46 23.27 50.78
C ALA A 7 46.16 22.45 50.77
N LEU A 8 45.07 23.07 50.34
CA LEU A 8 43.86 22.35 49.95
C LEU A 8 44.25 21.45 48.79
N LEU A 9 44.54 20.21 49.14
CA LEU A 9 44.62 19.07 48.26
C LEU A 9 43.23 18.91 47.63
N ALA A 10 42.98 19.65 46.55
CA ALA A 10 41.85 19.40 45.68
C ALA A 10 42.14 18.06 44.99
N LEU A 11 41.87 16.96 45.69
CA LEU A 11 41.68 15.65 45.10
C LEU A 11 40.44 15.79 44.22
N SER A 12 40.64 16.25 42.99
CA SER A 12 39.67 16.12 41.93
C SER A 12 39.47 14.63 41.74
N VAL A 13 38.43 14.09 42.38
CA VAL A 13 37.90 12.77 42.08
C VAL A 13 37.46 12.82 40.63
N THR A 14 38.33 12.39 39.72
CA THR A 14 37.97 12.12 38.34
C THR A 14 37.08 10.89 38.38
N VAL A 15 35.77 11.12 38.51
CA VAL A 15 34.80 10.08 38.21
C VAL A 15 35.10 9.65 36.77
N PRO A 16 35.32 8.35 36.49
CA PRO A 16 35.39 7.93 35.10
C PRO A 16 34.04 8.32 34.52
N ALA A 17 34.06 9.20 33.51
CA ALA A 17 32.91 9.33 32.64
C ALA A 17 32.72 7.92 32.08
N VAL A 18 31.75 7.18 32.64
CA VAL A 18 31.30 5.91 32.09
C VAL A 18 31.01 6.27 30.65
N ALA A 19 31.83 5.77 29.74
CA ALA A 19 31.61 5.95 28.33
C ALA A 19 30.16 5.53 28.11
N GLN A 20 29.28 6.50 27.86
CA GLN A 20 27.93 6.18 27.45
C GLN A 20 28.13 5.33 26.21
N GLU A 21 27.82 4.06 26.33
CA GLU A 21 27.62 3.18 25.20
C GLU A 21 26.42 3.78 24.45
N ARG A 22 26.70 4.81 23.66
CA ARG A 22 25.74 5.34 22.72
C ARG A 22 25.61 4.26 21.68
N ILE A 23 24.43 3.64 21.64
CA ILE A 23 23.97 2.95 20.45
C ILE A 23 24.15 3.95 19.30
N PRO A 24 25.02 3.67 18.31
CA PRO A 24 25.17 4.54 17.17
C PRO A 24 23.81 4.64 16.48
N SER A 25 23.17 5.81 16.50
CA SER A 25 22.07 6.07 15.58
C SER A 25 22.72 6.28 14.22
N HIS A 26 22.83 5.20 13.45
CA HIS A 26 23.17 5.29 12.05
C HIS A 26 22.01 5.98 11.33
N CYS A 27 21.99 7.32 11.37
CA CYS A 27 21.44 8.13 10.27
C CYS A 27 22.35 7.97 9.03
N LEU A 28 22.76 6.74 8.74
CA LEU A 28 23.57 6.39 7.60
C LEU A 28 22.60 6.24 6.44
N ALA A 29 22.79 7.09 5.43
CA ALA A 29 22.20 6.90 4.12
C ALA A 29 22.85 5.67 3.48
N PHE A 30 22.46 4.47 3.93
CA PHE A 30 22.82 3.19 3.30
C PHE A 30 22.40 3.11 1.84
N ALA A 31 21.53 4.02 1.41
CA ALA A 31 21.16 4.21 0.03
C ALA A 31 22.42 4.25 -0.85
N ALA A 32 23.38 5.13 -0.59
CA ALA A 32 24.51 5.46 -1.48
C ALA A 32 25.49 4.32 -1.78
N ASP A 33 25.52 3.27 -0.94
CA ASP A 33 26.50 2.18 -1.03
C ASP A 33 25.92 0.88 -1.61
N ILE A 34 24.71 0.92 -2.17
CA ILE A 34 24.10 -0.24 -2.83
C ILE A 34 24.58 -0.26 -4.29
N ASP A 35 25.52 -1.16 -4.60
CA ASP A 35 25.97 -1.40 -5.97
C ASP A 35 24.77 -1.82 -6.85
N GLY A 36 24.54 -1.07 -7.93
CA GLY A 36 23.38 -1.24 -8.80
C GLY A 36 22.07 -0.57 -8.34
N ALA A 37 22.02 0.10 -7.18
CA ALA A 37 20.83 0.84 -6.78
C ALA A 37 20.53 1.98 -7.76
N ARG A 38 19.42 1.85 -8.48
CA ARG A 38 18.81 2.95 -9.21
C ARG A 38 17.72 3.54 -8.32
N TYR A 39 17.95 4.73 -7.77
CA TYR A 39 16.91 5.40 -6.95
C TYR A 39 15.75 5.94 -7.76
N VAL A 40 15.81 5.80 -9.08
CA VAL A 40 14.74 6.18 -10.00
C VAL A 40 14.28 4.91 -10.69
N HIS A 41 13.19 4.35 -10.18
CA HIS A 41 12.36 3.42 -10.93
C HIS A 41 11.37 4.26 -11.72
N LEU A 42 11.54 4.31 -13.02
CA LEU A 42 10.53 4.94 -13.88
C LEU A 42 9.28 4.07 -13.81
N ALA A 43 8.15 4.69 -13.44
CA ALA A 43 6.88 4.01 -13.45
C ALA A 43 6.54 3.62 -14.90
N GLY A 44 6.21 2.35 -15.12
CA GLY A 44 5.84 1.82 -16.41
C GLY A 44 4.88 0.64 -16.23
N TYR A 45 3.91 0.54 -17.13
CA TYR A 45 2.87 -0.50 -17.12
C TYR A 45 2.73 -1.23 -18.47
N THR A 46 3.54 -0.85 -19.46
CA THR A 46 3.47 -1.36 -20.83
C THR A 46 4.56 -2.37 -21.17
N ASP A 47 5.65 -2.40 -20.40
CA ASP A 47 6.75 -3.33 -20.66
C ASP A 47 6.23 -4.77 -20.56
N PRO A 48 6.69 -5.68 -21.44
CA PRO A 48 6.27 -7.08 -21.41
C PRO A 48 6.64 -7.72 -20.07
N LEU A 49 5.77 -8.60 -19.57
CA LEU A 49 6.00 -9.40 -18.37
C LEU A 49 6.37 -10.83 -18.77
N ALA A 50 7.33 -11.42 -18.05
CA ALA A 50 7.58 -12.85 -18.15
C ALA A 50 6.39 -13.66 -17.59
N ALA A 51 6.33 -14.94 -17.92
CA ALA A 51 5.20 -15.80 -17.55
C ALA A 51 5.06 -15.99 -16.02
N ASP A 52 6.15 -15.84 -15.27
CA ASP A 52 6.24 -15.97 -13.81
C ASP A 52 6.29 -14.63 -13.09
N GLU A 53 5.99 -13.53 -13.79
CA GLU A 53 6.01 -12.18 -13.23
C GLU A 53 4.61 -11.63 -12.99
N VAL A 54 4.49 -10.88 -11.89
CA VAL A 54 3.34 -10.03 -11.59
C VAL A 54 3.85 -8.60 -11.45
N ARG A 55 3.21 -7.67 -12.14
CA ARG A 55 3.42 -6.24 -11.91
C ARG A 55 2.29 -5.70 -11.04
N ILE A 56 2.67 -4.97 -10.00
CA ILE A 56 1.74 -4.20 -9.18
C ILE A 56 2.18 -2.74 -9.28
N ALA A 57 1.30 -1.89 -9.80
CA ALA A 57 1.50 -0.45 -9.88
C ALA A 57 0.45 0.26 -9.02
N TYR A 58 0.92 1.10 -8.11
CA TYR A 58 0.04 2.03 -7.40
C TYR A 58 -0.45 3.10 -8.36
N ILE A 59 -1.77 3.32 -8.41
CA ILE A 59 -2.38 4.40 -9.20
C ILE A 59 -2.63 5.59 -8.28
N ASP A 60 -3.53 5.41 -7.31
CA ASP A 60 -3.88 6.39 -6.28
C ASP A 60 -4.68 5.69 -5.17
N HIS A 61 -4.73 6.27 -3.97
CA HIS A 61 -5.56 5.85 -2.83
C HIS A 61 -5.59 4.33 -2.59
N ALA A 62 -6.64 3.64 -3.04
CA ALA A 62 -6.84 2.20 -2.92
C ALA A 62 -6.85 1.46 -4.28
N SER A 63 -6.55 2.18 -5.37
CA SER A 63 -6.49 1.64 -6.72
C SER A 63 -5.07 1.20 -7.06
N PHE A 64 -4.95 -0.10 -7.33
CA PHE A 64 -3.74 -0.74 -7.81
C PHE A 64 -4.01 -1.37 -9.17
N LEU A 65 -3.12 -1.16 -10.13
CA LEU A 65 -3.07 -1.95 -11.36
C LEU A 65 -2.25 -3.22 -11.08
N ILE A 66 -2.85 -4.37 -11.31
CA ILE A 66 -2.22 -5.69 -11.20
C ILE A 66 -2.21 -6.33 -12.58
N GLN A 67 -1.02 -6.67 -13.09
CA GLN A 67 -0.86 -7.30 -14.39
C GLN A 67 -0.14 -8.64 -14.26
N ALA A 68 -0.71 -9.68 -14.88
CA ALA A 68 -0.11 -11.01 -14.95
C ALA A 68 -0.67 -11.78 -16.15
N GLY A 69 0.18 -12.50 -16.89
CA GLY A 69 -0.25 -13.37 -18.00
C GLY A 69 -1.14 -12.70 -19.06
N GLY A 70 -0.93 -11.40 -19.31
CA GLY A 70 -1.71 -10.60 -20.25
C GLY A 70 -3.03 -10.03 -19.72
N VAL A 71 -3.40 -10.33 -18.47
CA VAL A 71 -4.59 -9.78 -17.80
C VAL A 71 -4.21 -8.55 -16.99
N ALA A 72 -5.00 -7.49 -17.08
CA ALA A 72 -4.90 -6.28 -16.28
C ALA A 72 -6.14 -6.10 -15.38
N ALA A 73 -5.93 -6.05 -14.07
CA ALA A 73 -6.98 -5.80 -13.08
C ALA A 73 -6.72 -4.49 -12.32
N VAL A 74 -7.77 -3.73 -12.03
CA VAL A 74 -7.70 -2.53 -11.19
C VAL A 74 -8.60 -2.65 -9.97
N THR A 75 -8.05 -2.43 -8.78
CA THR A 75 -8.80 -2.46 -7.52
C THR A 75 -9.48 -1.12 -7.25
N ASP A 76 -10.58 -1.15 -6.47
CA ASP A 76 -11.33 0.02 -6.01
C ASP A 76 -11.48 1.09 -7.11
N PHE A 77 -11.96 0.65 -8.27
CA PHE A 77 -11.88 1.42 -9.51
C PHE A 77 -12.82 2.62 -9.50
N THR A 78 -12.24 3.81 -9.56
CA THR A 78 -12.98 5.09 -9.53
C THR A 78 -13.35 5.61 -10.92
N GLY A 79 -13.03 4.89 -12.00
CA GLY A 79 -13.11 5.39 -13.37
C GLY A 79 -11.85 6.13 -13.85
N ALA A 80 -10.90 6.41 -12.95
CA ALA A 80 -9.67 7.13 -13.26
C ALA A 80 -8.43 6.24 -13.17
N LEU A 81 -7.53 6.38 -14.15
CA LEU A 81 -6.24 5.64 -14.23
C LEU A 81 -5.04 6.59 -14.28
N GLY A 82 -5.19 7.82 -13.78
CA GLY A 82 -4.09 8.80 -13.77
C GLY A 82 -3.60 9.24 -15.16
N GLY A 83 -4.45 9.11 -16.19
CA GLY A 83 -4.11 9.43 -17.58
C GLY A 83 -3.41 8.32 -18.36
N ALA A 84 -3.32 7.11 -17.79
CA ALA A 84 -2.86 5.94 -18.52
C ALA A 84 -3.79 5.61 -19.69
N ASP A 85 -3.22 5.40 -20.87
CA ASP A 85 -3.92 4.80 -22.02
C ASP A 85 -3.98 3.29 -21.83
N LEU A 86 -4.93 2.85 -20.99
CA LEU A 86 -5.13 1.47 -20.58
C LEU A 86 -6.62 1.22 -20.39
N LEU A 87 -7.14 0.15 -20.99
CA LEU A 87 -8.44 -0.42 -20.66
C LEU A 87 -8.20 -1.70 -19.85
N PRO A 88 -8.56 -1.76 -18.55
CA PRO A 88 -8.39 -2.97 -17.77
C PRO A 88 -9.40 -4.05 -18.18
N ASP A 89 -9.02 -5.32 -18.02
CA ASP A 89 -9.90 -6.46 -18.24
C ASP A 89 -10.88 -6.65 -17.08
N VAL A 90 -10.40 -6.35 -15.86
CA VAL A 90 -11.15 -6.50 -14.61
C VAL A 90 -11.07 -5.25 -13.78
N VAL A 91 -12.19 -4.83 -13.21
CA VAL A 91 -12.22 -3.81 -12.17
C VAL A 91 -13.01 -4.32 -10.98
N THR A 92 -12.47 -4.18 -9.77
CA THR A 92 -13.21 -4.40 -8.54
C THR A 92 -13.61 -3.07 -7.93
N MET A 93 -14.76 -3.03 -7.28
CA MET A 93 -15.29 -1.80 -6.69
C MET A 93 -15.86 -2.06 -5.30
N ASN A 94 -15.49 -1.21 -4.35
CA ASN A 94 -15.96 -1.25 -2.97
C ASN A 94 -16.86 -0.03 -2.71
N ASN A 95 -18.04 -0.20 -2.12
CA ASN A 95 -18.97 0.91 -1.87
C ASN A 95 -18.99 1.48 -0.43
N ALA A 96 -18.02 1.12 0.40
CA ALA A 96 -17.90 1.65 1.76
C ALA A 96 -17.66 3.17 1.76
N HIS A 97 -16.97 3.69 0.75
CA HIS A 97 -16.79 5.12 0.51
C HIS A 97 -16.86 5.44 -0.99
N THR A 98 -17.33 6.65 -1.32
CA THR A 98 -17.51 7.11 -2.70
C THR A 98 -16.21 7.27 -3.48
N THR A 99 -15.05 7.20 -2.82
CA THR A 99 -13.72 7.28 -3.43
C THR A 99 -13.16 5.93 -3.88
N HIS A 100 -13.97 4.87 -3.91
CA HIS A 100 -13.55 3.49 -4.20
C HIS A 100 -14.33 2.83 -5.35
N PHE A 101 -15.20 3.58 -6.03
CA PHE A 101 -16.00 3.05 -7.13
C PHE A 101 -16.45 4.16 -8.09
N THR A 102 -16.97 3.76 -9.25
CA THR A 102 -17.70 4.64 -10.17
C THR A 102 -19.07 4.04 -10.49
N HIS A 103 -20.07 4.89 -10.69
CA HIS A 103 -21.40 4.47 -11.17
C HIS A 103 -21.47 4.36 -12.70
N VAL A 104 -20.43 4.79 -13.40
CA VAL A 104 -20.36 4.85 -14.86
C VAL A 104 -19.05 4.24 -15.34
N PRO A 105 -18.79 2.94 -15.07
CA PRO A 105 -17.62 2.27 -15.62
C PRO A 105 -17.67 2.30 -17.16
N ASP A 106 -16.51 2.33 -17.80
CA ASP A 106 -16.44 2.24 -19.26
C ASP A 106 -17.09 0.91 -19.70
N PRO A 107 -18.11 0.93 -20.58
CA PRO A 107 -18.81 -0.27 -21.00
C PRO A 107 -17.94 -1.25 -21.80
N ALA A 108 -16.74 -0.83 -22.24
CA ALA A 108 -15.77 -1.71 -22.87
C ALA A 108 -15.01 -2.60 -21.87
N ILE A 109 -15.06 -2.30 -20.56
CA ILE A 109 -14.44 -3.13 -19.52
C ILE A 109 -15.19 -4.46 -19.43
N PRO A 110 -14.55 -5.61 -19.71
CA PRO A 110 -15.22 -6.91 -19.74
C PRO A 110 -15.80 -7.35 -18.39
N HIS A 111 -15.09 -7.10 -17.30
CA HIS A 111 -15.44 -7.59 -15.97
C HIS A 111 -15.50 -6.46 -14.95
N VAL A 112 -16.69 -5.88 -14.79
CA VAL A 112 -16.99 -4.93 -13.71
C VAL A 112 -17.55 -5.69 -12.50
N LEU A 113 -16.79 -5.70 -11.40
CA LEU A 113 -17.09 -6.48 -10.21
C LEU A 113 -17.45 -5.56 -9.04
N GLU A 114 -18.75 -5.32 -8.89
CA GLU A 114 -19.33 -4.51 -7.83
C GLU A 114 -19.39 -5.30 -6.54
N GLY A 115 -18.67 -4.87 -5.52
CA GLY A 115 -18.52 -5.62 -4.28
C GLY A 115 -19.79 -5.70 -3.42
N TRP A 116 -20.86 -5.00 -3.78
CA TRP A 116 -22.04 -4.83 -2.93
C TRP A 116 -23.27 -5.62 -3.39
N ALA A 117 -24.19 -5.79 -2.44
CA ALA A 117 -25.42 -6.51 -2.67
C ALA A 117 -26.35 -5.80 -3.68
N HIS A 118 -26.93 -6.58 -4.60
CA HIS A 118 -27.99 -6.15 -5.50
C HIS A 118 -29.31 -6.76 -5.07
N SER A 119 -30.32 -5.93 -4.83
CA SER A 119 -31.64 -6.38 -4.36
C SER A 119 -31.58 -7.28 -3.11
N GLY A 120 -30.62 -7.01 -2.23
CA GLY A 120 -30.39 -7.78 -0.99
C GLY A 120 -29.59 -9.08 -1.15
N VAL A 121 -29.16 -9.43 -2.37
CA VAL A 121 -28.30 -10.59 -2.63
C VAL A 121 -26.85 -10.13 -2.63
N PRO A 122 -25.98 -10.64 -1.73
CA PRO A 122 -24.55 -10.32 -1.73
C PRO A 122 -23.90 -10.62 -3.08
N ALA A 123 -22.88 -9.84 -3.44
CA ALA A 123 -22.07 -10.15 -4.60
C ALA A 123 -21.33 -11.48 -4.38
N GLU A 124 -21.29 -12.32 -5.40
CA GLU A 124 -20.48 -13.53 -5.45
C GLU A 124 -19.75 -13.60 -6.79
N TYR A 125 -18.42 -13.62 -6.72
CA TYR A 125 -17.53 -13.69 -7.87
C TYR A 125 -16.49 -14.77 -7.67
N ASP A 126 -16.25 -15.56 -8.72
CA ASP A 126 -15.14 -16.50 -8.83
C ASP A 126 -14.78 -16.64 -10.31
N LEU A 127 -13.82 -15.84 -10.75
CA LEU A 127 -13.36 -15.76 -12.14
C LEU A 127 -11.98 -16.42 -12.25
N ASP A 128 -11.86 -17.36 -13.18
CA ASP A 128 -10.58 -17.89 -13.65
C ASP A 128 -10.26 -17.25 -14.99
N LEU A 129 -9.17 -16.48 -15.04
CA LEU A 129 -8.67 -15.75 -16.21
C LEU A 129 -7.30 -16.30 -16.63
N GLY A 130 -7.02 -17.57 -16.33
CA GLY A 130 -5.74 -18.23 -16.59
C GLY A 130 -4.72 -17.92 -15.50
N MET A 131 -3.82 -16.97 -15.73
CA MET A 131 -2.77 -16.62 -14.76
C MET A 131 -3.30 -15.78 -13.59
N MET A 132 -4.56 -15.36 -13.63
CA MET A 132 -5.21 -14.58 -12.57
C MET A 132 -6.55 -15.22 -12.19
N ARG A 133 -6.76 -15.42 -10.89
CA ARG A 133 -8.08 -15.76 -10.33
C ARG A 133 -8.58 -14.60 -9.48
N VAL A 134 -9.80 -14.15 -9.72
CA VAL A 134 -10.44 -13.07 -8.97
C VAL A 134 -11.66 -13.63 -8.27
N ARG A 135 -11.68 -13.56 -6.94
CA ARG A 135 -12.82 -13.99 -6.12
C ARG A 135 -13.04 -12.98 -5.02
N ASN A 136 -14.28 -12.86 -4.56
CA ASN A 136 -14.62 -11.95 -3.49
C ASN A 136 -14.90 -12.69 -2.17
N VAL A 137 -14.80 -11.96 -1.07
CA VAL A 137 -15.26 -12.38 0.25
C VAL A 137 -16.26 -11.33 0.76
N PRO A 138 -17.54 -11.69 0.98
CA PRO A 138 -18.53 -10.78 1.56
C PRO A 138 -18.08 -10.25 2.92
N THR A 139 -18.34 -8.96 3.14
CA THR A 139 -17.97 -8.22 4.35
C THR A 139 -19.12 -7.34 4.81
N ASP A 140 -19.25 -7.23 6.13
CA ASP A 140 -20.14 -6.27 6.76
C ASP A 140 -19.53 -4.88 6.68
N VAL A 141 -20.34 -3.88 6.36
CA VAL A 141 -19.89 -2.48 6.33
C VAL A 141 -20.74 -1.59 7.20
N ARG A 142 -20.17 -0.47 7.65
CA ARG A 142 -20.88 0.54 8.44
C ARG A 142 -21.90 1.27 7.55
N GLY A 143 -23.17 1.30 7.96
CA GLY A 143 -24.27 2.02 7.31
C GLY A 143 -24.56 3.41 7.91
N GLY A 144 -23.57 4.04 8.54
CA GLY A 144 -23.77 5.32 9.24
C GLY A 144 -24.74 5.20 10.41
N PHE A 145 -25.87 5.92 10.34
CA PHE A 145 -26.92 5.92 11.36
C PHE A 145 -27.82 4.68 11.32
N GLU A 146 -27.79 3.91 10.24
CA GLU A 146 -28.63 2.70 10.06
C GLU A 146 -27.99 1.44 10.65
N GLY A 147 -26.81 1.56 11.26
CA GLY A 147 -26.11 0.44 11.89
C GLY A 147 -25.20 -0.31 10.93
N VAL A 148 -25.19 -1.64 10.99
CA VAL A 148 -24.33 -2.49 10.15
C VAL A 148 -25.12 -2.96 8.92
N ARG A 149 -24.52 -2.83 7.74
CA ARG A 149 -25.02 -3.43 6.49
C ARG A 149 -24.34 -4.79 6.33
N ALA A 150 -25.06 -5.85 6.71
CA ALA A 150 -24.55 -7.21 6.63
C ALA A 150 -24.31 -7.61 5.17
N ASN A 151 -23.13 -8.18 4.87
CA ASN A 151 -22.69 -8.52 3.51
C ASN A 151 -22.89 -7.35 2.51
N GLY A 152 -22.76 -6.12 3.01
CA GLY A 152 -23.05 -4.92 2.24
C GLY A 152 -21.99 -4.60 1.19
N ASN A 153 -20.80 -5.19 1.31
CA ASN A 153 -19.67 -5.04 0.41
C ASN A 153 -18.85 -6.34 0.36
N SER A 154 -17.78 -6.39 -0.44
CA SER A 154 -16.81 -7.48 -0.45
C SER A 154 -15.42 -6.96 -0.83
N ILE A 155 -14.42 -7.77 -0.50
CA ILE A 155 -13.01 -7.59 -0.89
C ILE A 155 -12.57 -8.71 -1.83
#